data_AF-A0AAV3S493-F1
#
_entry.id   AF-A0AAV3S493-F1
#
_cell.length_a   1.000
_cell.length_b   1.000
_cell.length_c   1.000
_cell.angle_alpha   90.00
_cell.angle_beta   90.00
_cell.angle_gamma   90.00
#
_symmetry.space_group_name_H-M   'P 1'
#
loop_
_entity.id
_entity.type
_entity.pdbx_description
1 polymer ?
#
loop_
_entity_poly.entity_id
_entity_poly.type
_entity_poly.pdbx_seq_one_letter_code
_entity_poly.pdbx_strand_id
1 'polypeptide(L)'
;MYLVDLRERIQDADSLEDALQSTDGVWETIYDRMDSTETLWVLAPNDYRDGRMWPCALAFGDHIRDEAAFALKNTISVHSWADTTDKPDLQPAYCDILFLVRDKRDYQFHKDRIRVSHVYEGNEWGGERETGSSSYHDTEVKRYNSEGKDPGNVWLHEDRTQTSNQSVDETSTLSLSEAIQRCVLVGSGDKETVYTLWADDFEDAITTENRTINNIEVEVL
;
A
#
# COMPACT_ATOMS: atom_id res chain seq x y z
N MET A 1 14.39 -1.43 1.95
CA MET A 1 12.92 -1.26 2.14
C MET A 1 12.51 -1.96 3.41
N TYR A 2 11.60 -1.37 4.19
CA TYR A 2 11.03 -1.96 5.39
C TYR A 2 9.55 -2.27 5.19
N LEU A 3 9.12 -3.45 5.65
CA LEU A 3 7.72 -3.90 5.65
C LEU A 3 7.35 -4.36 7.06
N VAL A 4 6.32 -3.72 7.64
CA VAL A 4 5.81 -4.05 8.97
C VAL A 4 4.35 -4.47 8.84
N ASP A 5 4.00 -5.60 9.44
CA ASP A 5 2.62 -6.09 9.47
C ASP A 5 2.04 -6.00 10.89
N LEU A 6 1.05 -5.13 11.07
CA LEU A 6 0.39 -4.91 12.36
C LEU A 6 -0.91 -5.71 12.51
N ARG A 7 -1.28 -6.57 11.55
CA ARG A 7 -2.56 -7.32 11.59
C ARG A 7 -2.74 -8.07 12.91
N GLU A 8 -1.75 -8.88 13.30
CA GLU A 8 -1.80 -9.65 14.54
C GLU A 8 -1.75 -8.74 15.78
N ARG A 9 -0.91 -7.70 15.77
CA ARG A 9 -0.79 -6.74 16.89
C ARG A 9 -2.10 -6.02 17.17
N ILE A 10 -2.81 -5.62 16.10
CA ILE A 10 -4.13 -5.01 16.19
C ILE A 10 -5.14 -6.04 16.70
N GLN A 11 -5.15 -7.24 16.14
CA GLN A 11 -6.11 -8.29 16.49
C GLN A 11 -6.00 -8.72 17.95
N ASP A 12 -4.78 -8.85 18.48
CA ASP A 12 -4.52 -9.38 19.82
C ASP A 12 -4.58 -8.32 20.93
N ALA A 13 -4.56 -7.03 20.60
CA ALA A 13 -4.61 -5.95 21.58
C ALA A 13 -6.00 -5.83 22.24
N ASP A 14 -6.06 -5.43 23.52
CA ASP A 14 -7.34 -5.21 24.21
C ASP A 14 -7.97 -3.84 23.88
N SER A 15 -7.13 -2.84 23.55
CA SER A 15 -7.54 -1.50 23.13
C SER A 15 -6.66 -0.97 22.00
N LEU A 16 -7.12 0.09 21.31
CA LEU A 16 -6.30 0.78 20.29
C LEU A 16 -5.03 1.35 20.92
N GLU A 17 -5.10 1.82 22.16
CA GLU A 17 -3.94 2.34 22.89
C GLU A 17 -2.92 1.23 23.18
N ASP A 18 -3.38 0.04 23.59
CA ASP A 18 -2.50 -1.12 23.78
C ASP A 18 -1.84 -1.55 22.47
N ALA A 19 -2.57 -1.49 21.35
CA ALA A 19 -2.02 -1.79 20.04
C ALA A 19 -0.90 -0.83 19.65
N LEU A 20 -1.09 0.48 19.88
CA LEU A 20 -0.05 1.50 19.64
C LEU A 20 1.17 1.25 20.53
N GLN A 21 0.95 1.10 21.85
CA GLN A 21 2.02 0.88 22.83
C GLN A 21 2.82 -0.41 22.59
N SER A 22 2.21 -1.42 21.95
CA SER A 22 2.92 -2.65 21.56
C SER A 22 4.02 -2.43 20.52
N THR A 23 4.07 -1.23 19.92
CA THR A 23 5.05 -0.84 18.91
C THR A 23 6.01 0.26 19.39
N ASP A 24 5.95 0.65 20.66
CA ASP A 24 6.79 1.73 21.21
C ASP A 24 8.29 1.46 20.95
N GLY A 25 8.99 2.46 20.43
CA GLY A 25 10.43 2.40 20.15
C GLY A 25 10.81 1.64 18.87
N VAL A 26 9.92 0.81 18.32
CA VAL A 26 10.14 0.13 17.03
C VAL A 26 10.36 1.15 15.93
N TRP A 27 9.58 2.24 15.94
CA TRP A 27 9.61 3.24 14.88
C TRP A 27 10.89 4.07 14.90
N GLU A 28 11.37 4.46 16.08
CA GLU A 28 12.68 5.11 16.25
C GLU A 28 13.80 4.22 15.73
N THR A 29 13.82 2.93 16.10
CA THR A 29 14.88 2.01 15.66
C THR A 29 14.85 1.79 14.15
N ILE A 30 13.66 1.64 13.53
CA ILE A 30 13.54 1.56 12.07
C ILE A 30 14.04 2.86 11.43
N TYR A 31 13.64 4.02 11.95
CA TYR A 31 14.03 5.32 11.41
C TYR A 31 15.56 5.52 11.42
N ASP A 32 16.22 5.13 12.50
CA ASP A 32 17.67 5.27 12.65
C ASP A 32 18.45 4.35 11.70
N ARG A 33 17.92 3.16 11.43
CA ARG A 33 18.52 2.19 10.50
C ARG A 33 18.23 2.49 9.04
N MET A 34 17.11 3.15 8.73
CA MET A 34 16.66 3.36 7.37
C MET A 34 17.43 4.47 6.68
N ASP A 35 18.02 4.20 5.52
CA ASP A 35 18.71 5.22 4.71
C ASP A 35 17.71 6.23 4.09
N SER A 36 18.20 7.39 3.62
CA SER A 36 17.34 8.45 3.05
C SER A 36 16.52 8.00 1.84
N THR A 37 17.05 7.04 1.08
CA THR A 37 16.44 6.51 -0.14
C THR A 37 15.41 5.41 0.14
N GLU A 38 15.42 4.82 1.33
CA GLU A 38 14.58 3.67 1.66
C GLU A 38 13.14 4.08 1.99
N THR A 39 12.27 3.08 1.96
CA THR A 39 10.83 3.23 2.16
C THR A 39 10.34 2.31 3.26
N LEU A 40 9.35 2.77 4.04
CA LEU A 40 8.66 2.00 5.07
C LEU A 40 7.19 1.81 4.67
N TRP A 41 6.75 0.55 4.69
CA TRP A 41 5.39 0.15 4.38
C TRP A 41 4.80 -0.54 5.61
N VAL A 42 3.63 -0.09 6.06
CA VAL A 42 2.99 -0.61 7.27
C VAL A 42 1.57 -1.07 6.96
N LEU A 43 1.30 -2.36 7.14
CA LEU A 43 -0.05 -2.93 7.05
C LEU A 43 -0.77 -2.66 8.37
N ALA A 44 -1.86 -1.91 8.32
CA ALA A 44 -2.62 -1.50 9.50
C ALA A 44 -4.12 -1.53 9.19
N PRO A 45 -4.77 -2.70 9.16
CA PRO A 45 -6.20 -2.78 8.93
C PRO A 45 -6.96 -2.01 10.01
N ASN A 46 -8.03 -1.32 9.62
CA ASN A 46 -9.01 -0.86 10.60
C ASN A 46 -9.73 -2.06 11.19
N ASP A 47 -10.13 -1.92 12.45
CA ASP A 47 -10.84 -2.98 13.14
C ASP A 47 -12.18 -2.51 13.67
N TYR A 48 -13.16 -3.41 13.73
CA TYR A 48 -14.48 -3.13 14.27
C TYR A 48 -14.85 -4.19 15.30
N ARG A 49 -14.82 -3.79 16.58
CA ARG A 49 -15.12 -4.66 17.72
C ARG A 49 -16.01 -3.94 18.72
N ASP A 50 -16.91 -4.69 19.35
CA ASP A 50 -17.82 -4.19 20.39
C ASP A 50 -18.62 -2.92 20.00
N GLY A 51 -19.01 -2.84 18.72
CA GLY A 51 -19.77 -1.70 18.19
C GLY A 51 -18.95 -0.42 17.98
N ARG A 52 -17.62 -0.52 17.97
CA ARG A 52 -16.71 0.61 17.79
C ARG A 52 -15.73 0.35 16.64
N MET A 53 -15.52 1.36 15.81
CA MET A 53 -14.48 1.37 14.79
C MET A 53 -13.17 1.88 15.40
N TRP A 54 -12.09 1.15 15.18
CA TRP A 54 -10.73 1.56 15.47
C TRP A 54 -10.07 2.00 14.14
N PRO A 55 -9.78 3.30 13.97
CA PRO A 55 -9.13 3.83 12.77
C PRO A 55 -7.61 3.58 12.81
N CYS A 56 -7.21 2.31 12.91
CA CYS A 56 -5.84 1.88 13.19
C CYS A 56 -4.82 2.53 12.26
N ALA A 57 -5.06 2.56 10.95
CA ALA A 57 -4.09 3.11 9.99
C ALA A 57 -3.73 4.57 10.29
N LEU A 58 -4.71 5.42 10.58
CA LEU A 58 -4.45 6.83 10.90
C LEU A 58 -3.85 6.98 12.29
N ALA A 59 -4.30 6.18 13.27
CA ALA A 59 -3.76 6.20 14.62
C ALA A 59 -2.28 5.80 14.66
N PHE A 60 -1.91 4.69 13.99
CA PHE A 60 -0.51 4.30 13.82
C PHE A 60 0.26 5.33 13.00
N GLY A 61 -0.34 5.89 11.95
CA GLY A 61 0.31 6.94 11.15
C GLY A 61 0.71 8.17 11.97
N ASP A 62 -0.12 8.60 12.91
CA ASP A 62 0.22 9.68 13.83
C ASP A 62 1.23 9.24 14.89
N HIS A 63 1.03 8.07 15.51
CA HIS A 63 1.95 7.53 16.52
C HIS A 63 3.38 7.34 15.98
N ILE A 64 3.54 6.73 14.79
CA ILE A 64 4.83 6.59 14.09
C ILE A 64 5.53 7.95 13.90
N ARG A 65 4.75 8.99 13.60
CA ARG A 65 5.26 10.35 13.33
C ARG A 65 5.60 11.12 14.61
N ASP A 66 4.96 10.78 15.72
CA ASP A 66 5.24 11.33 17.03
C ASP A 66 6.52 10.72 17.62
N GLU A 67 6.77 9.43 17.38
CA GLU A 67 8.02 8.76 17.78
C GLU A 67 9.20 9.15 16.88
N ALA A 68 9.01 9.11 15.56
CA ALA A 68 10.09 9.32 14.62
C ALA A 68 9.68 10.28 13.49
N ALA A 69 10.65 11.01 12.94
CA ALA A 69 10.39 12.08 11.96
C ALA A 69 10.05 11.59 10.54
N PHE A 70 9.34 10.47 10.42
CA PHE A 70 8.83 9.96 9.16
C PHE A 70 7.86 10.94 8.49
N ALA A 71 7.87 10.90 7.17
CA ALA A 71 6.90 11.56 6.32
C ALA A 71 5.91 10.55 5.76
N LEU A 72 4.63 10.65 6.13
CA LEU A 72 3.57 9.92 5.44
C LEU A 72 3.41 10.45 4.01
N LYS A 73 3.60 9.58 3.02
CA LYS A 73 3.51 9.89 1.59
C LYS A 73 2.20 9.45 0.98
N ASN A 74 1.65 8.33 1.44
CA ASN A 74 0.38 7.83 0.97
C ASN A 74 -0.28 6.91 2.00
N THR A 75 -1.60 6.79 1.90
CA THR A 75 -2.39 5.75 2.56
C THR A 75 -3.12 5.02 1.43
N ILE A 76 -2.81 3.73 1.30
CA ILE A 76 -3.31 2.88 0.22
C ILE A 76 -4.38 1.97 0.81
N SER A 77 -5.59 2.04 0.27
CA SER A 77 -6.69 1.17 0.68
C SER A 77 -6.78 -0.01 -0.28
N VAL A 78 -6.48 -1.21 0.21
CA VAL A 78 -6.59 -2.47 -0.53
C VAL A 78 -7.97 -3.03 -0.30
N HIS A 79 -8.79 -3.10 -1.36
CA HIS A 79 -10.14 -3.64 -1.27
C HIS A 79 -10.10 -5.14 -1.01
N SER A 80 -10.62 -5.54 0.14
CA SER A 80 -10.63 -6.92 0.63
C SER A 80 -11.96 -7.22 1.30
N TRP A 81 -12.67 -8.24 0.86
CA TRP A 81 -13.82 -8.79 1.58
C TRP A 81 -13.35 -9.99 2.40
N ALA A 82 -13.62 -9.99 3.70
CA ALA A 82 -13.56 -11.21 4.47
C ALA A 82 -14.83 -12.03 4.17
N ASP A 83 -14.69 -13.29 3.76
CA ASP A 83 -15.80 -14.20 3.42
C ASP A 83 -16.62 -14.66 4.66
N THR A 84 -16.82 -13.78 5.64
CA THR A 84 -17.55 -14.11 6.87
C THR A 84 -18.95 -13.53 6.82
N THR A 85 -19.89 -14.33 6.32
CA THR A 85 -21.32 -14.02 6.18
C THR A 85 -22.11 -14.07 7.50
N ASP A 86 -21.45 -14.33 8.63
CA ASP A 86 -22.12 -14.70 9.89
C ASP A 86 -22.24 -13.57 10.93
N LYS A 87 -21.88 -12.31 10.62
CA LYS A 87 -22.01 -11.19 11.57
C LYS A 87 -22.73 -9.97 10.97
N PRO A 88 -23.76 -9.41 11.66
CA PRO A 88 -24.57 -8.28 11.18
C PRO A 88 -23.90 -6.88 11.35
N ASP A 89 -22.60 -6.81 11.61
CA ASP A 89 -21.88 -5.57 11.88
C ASP A 89 -21.23 -4.97 10.62
N LEU A 90 -20.87 -3.67 10.67
CA LEU A 90 -20.07 -3.01 9.63
C LEU A 90 -18.69 -3.67 9.55
N GLN A 91 -18.48 -4.52 8.54
CA GLN A 91 -17.19 -5.17 8.32
C GLN A 91 -16.25 -4.23 7.53
N PRO A 92 -14.96 -4.15 7.90
CA PRO A 92 -13.98 -3.47 7.08
C PRO A 92 -13.84 -4.20 5.74
N ALA A 93 -14.18 -3.50 4.65
CA ALA A 93 -14.05 -4.01 3.27
C ALA A 93 -12.68 -3.64 2.65
N TYR A 94 -11.73 -3.24 3.48
CA TYR A 94 -10.41 -2.79 3.05
C TYR A 94 -9.38 -2.99 4.16
N CYS A 95 -8.14 -3.23 3.73
CA CYS A 95 -6.95 -3.15 4.54
C CYS A 95 -6.14 -1.93 4.10
N ASP A 96 -5.74 -1.07 5.03
CA ASP A 96 -4.94 0.10 4.72
C ASP A 96 -3.45 -0.21 4.87
N ILE A 97 -2.66 0.29 3.92
CA ILE A 97 -1.20 0.25 3.92
C ILE A 97 -0.69 1.69 3.98
N LEU A 98 0.08 2.01 5.02
CA LEU A 98 0.75 3.29 5.14
C LEU A 98 2.07 3.24 4.38
N PHE A 99 2.34 4.27 3.58
CA PHE A 99 3.63 4.47 2.93
C PHE A 99 4.34 5.67 3.54
N LEU A 100 5.42 5.40 4.28
CA LEU A 100 6.24 6.39 4.97
C LEU A 100 7.67 6.42 4.44
N VAL A 101 8.30 7.59 4.52
CA VAL A 101 9.69 7.80 4.09
C VAL A 101 10.45 8.68 5.07
N ARG A 102 11.79 8.54 5.10
CA ARG A 102 12.67 9.41 5.90
C ARG A 102 12.89 10.76 5.22
N ASP A 103 13.22 10.77 3.93
CA ASP A 103 13.39 11.99 3.14
C ASP A 103 12.37 12.08 2.00
N LYS A 104 11.56 13.14 1.99
CA LYS A 104 10.57 13.42 0.93
C LYS A 104 11.20 13.69 -0.44
N ARG A 105 12.51 13.93 -0.51
CA ARG A 105 13.23 14.36 -1.71
C ARG A 105 14.02 13.24 -2.40
N ASP A 106 14.41 12.20 -1.67
CA ASP A 106 15.40 11.22 -2.14
C ASP A 106 14.94 9.75 -2.04
N TYR A 107 13.72 9.51 -1.56
CA TYR A 107 13.17 8.16 -1.48
C TYR A 107 13.01 7.50 -2.86
N GLN A 108 13.30 6.20 -2.94
CA GLN A 108 13.08 5.42 -4.14
C GLN A 108 11.59 5.13 -4.35
N PHE A 109 11.13 5.25 -5.59
CA PHE A 109 9.74 4.99 -5.96
C PHE A 109 9.61 4.60 -7.44
N HIS A 110 9.66 3.29 -7.71
CA HIS A 110 9.65 2.74 -9.07
C HIS A 110 8.23 2.60 -9.64
N LYS A 111 7.51 3.72 -9.75
CA LYS A 111 6.08 3.76 -10.10
C LYS A 111 5.71 2.99 -11.36
N ASP A 112 6.58 3.01 -12.36
CA ASP A 112 6.31 2.38 -13.65
C ASP A 112 6.16 0.84 -13.54
N ARG A 113 6.74 0.21 -12.51
CA ARG A 113 6.67 -1.25 -12.27
C ARG A 113 5.31 -1.74 -11.77
N ILE A 114 4.45 -0.83 -11.33
CA ILE A 114 3.12 -1.16 -10.78
C ILE A 114 1.98 -0.49 -11.57
N ARG A 115 2.30 0.06 -12.75
CA ARG A 115 1.28 0.64 -13.62
C ARG A 115 0.30 -0.44 -14.06
N VAL A 116 -0.94 0.00 -14.26
CA VAL A 116 -2.03 -0.85 -14.73
C VAL A 116 -2.51 -0.33 -16.08
N SER A 117 -3.23 -1.14 -16.85
CA SER A 117 -3.69 -0.73 -18.19
C SER A 117 -4.53 0.55 -18.16
N HIS A 118 -4.41 1.37 -19.20
CA HIS A 118 -5.21 2.59 -19.35
C HIS A 118 -6.69 2.27 -19.50
N VAL A 119 -7.53 3.09 -18.87
CA VAL A 119 -8.98 2.88 -18.79
C VAL A 119 -9.74 3.44 -20.01
N TYR A 120 -9.17 4.40 -20.73
CA TYR A 120 -9.86 5.13 -21.80
C TYR A 120 -9.09 5.17 -23.14
N GLU A 121 -7.98 4.45 -23.23
CA GLU A 121 -7.17 4.44 -24.46
C GLU A 121 -8.01 3.88 -25.62
N GLY A 122 -8.33 4.74 -26.58
CA GLY A 122 -9.15 4.42 -27.76
C GLY A 122 -10.68 4.62 -27.62
N ASN A 123 -11.23 4.90 -26.42
CA ASN A 123 -12.69 5.04 -26.22
C ASN A 123 -13.05 6.22 -25.30
N GLU A 124 -12.49 7.39 -25.59
CA GLU A 124 -12.73 8.58 -24.79
C GLU A 124 -14.08 9.25 -25.09
N TRP A 125 -14.64 9.93 -24.09
CA TRP A 125 -15.73 10.89 -24.29
C TRP A 125 -15.28 12.01 -25.25
N GLY A 126 -15.64 11.87 -26.53
CA GLY A 126 -15.27 12.81 -27.59
C GLY A 126 -14.43 12.24 -28.75
N GLY A 127 -14.18 10.92 -28.79
CA GLY A 127 -13.47 10.23 -29.88
C GLY A 127 -12.01 9.89 -29.57
N GLU A 128 -11.26 9.39 -30.57
CA GLU A 128 -9.82 9.08 -30.45
C GLU A 128 -9.02 10.38 -30.31
N ARG A 129 -8.58 10.72 -29.09
CA ARG A 129 -7.62 11.82 -28.89
C ARG A 129 -6.26 11.25 -28.51
N GLU A 130 -5.35 11.27 -29.47
CA GLU A 130 -3.95 10.88 -29.24
C GLU A 130 -3.19 11.92 -28.38
N THR A 131 -3.65 13.18 -28.38
CA THR A 131 -3.05 14.29 -27.65
C THR A 131 -4.03 14.88 -26.64
N GLY A 132 -3.53 15.22 -25.46
CA GLY A 132 -4.28 15.91 -24.41
C GLY A 132 -3.59 17.20 -24.00
N SER A 133 -4.39 18.24 -23.72
CA SER A 133 -3.90 19.40 -22.99
C SER A 133 -3.76 18.99 -21.52
N SER A 134 -2.52 18.94 -21.03
CA SER A 134 -2.31 18.82 -19.58
C SER A 134 -2.78 20.11 -18.93
N SER A 135 -3.60 20.03 -17.88
CA SER A 135 -3.94 21.20 -17.05
C SER A 135 -2.72 21.77 -16.28
N TYR A 136 -1.55 21.15 -16.43
CA TYR A 136 -0.30 21.51 -15.75
C TYR A 136 0.85 21.91 -16.69
N HIS A 137 0.68 21.77 -18.02
CA HIS A 137 1.72 22.12 -19.00
C HIS A 137 1.09 22.68 -20.28
N ASP A 138 1.64 23.78 -20.79
CA ASP A 138 1.28 24.41 -22.07
C ASP A 138 1.78 23.63 -23.31
N THR A 139 2.27 22.41 -23.13
CA THR A 139 2.83 21.54 -24.18
C THR A 139 1.96 20.30 -24.38
N GLU A 140 1.72 19.92 -25.63
CA GLU A 140 1.06 18.66 -25.97
C GLU A 140 1.90 17.49 -25.46
N VAL A 141 1.32 16.69 -24.57
CA VAL A 141 1.95 15.48 -24.04
C VAL A 141 1.15 14.28 -24.55
N LYS A 142 1.84 13.18 -24.86
CA LYS A 142 1.16 11.90 -25.12
C LYS A 142 0.27 11.60 -23.93
N ARG A 143 -1.02 11.39 -24.19
CA ARG A 143 -2.04 11.21 -23.14
C ARG A 143 -1.88 9.88 -22.41
N TYR A 144 -1.37 8.88 -23.11
CA TYR A 144 -1.16 7.52 -22.61
C TYR A 144 0.34 7.23 -22.52
N ASN A 145 0.78 6.81 -21.35
CA ASN A 145 2.11 6.23 -21.16
C ASN A 145 2.07 4.77 -21.68
N SER A 146 3.02 4.35 -22.51
CA SER A 146 3.08 2.97 -23.00
C SER A 146 3.10 1.92 -21.88
N GLU A 147 3.59 2.29 -20.70
CA GLU A 147 3.68 1.42 -19.53
C GLU A 147 2.37 1.35 -18.72
N GLY A 148 1.33 2.13 -19.06
CA GLY A 148 0.02 2.15 -18.37
C GLY A 148 -0.27 3.37 -17.49
N LYS A 149 -1.43 3.37 -16.81
CA LYS A 149 -1.86 4.40 -15.86
C LYS A 149 -1.30 4.15 -14.46
N ASP A 150 -1.30 5.22 -13.66
CA ASP A 150 -1.06 5.16 -12.23
C ASP A 150 -2.16 4.31 -11.55
N PRO A 151 -1.83 3.29 -10.73
CA PRO A 151 -2.83 2.50 -10.01
C PRO A 151 -3.57 3.32 -8.94
N GLY A 152 -3.09 4.53 -8.60
CA GLY A 152 -3.65 5.34 -7.53
C GLY A 152 -3.41 4.73 -6.16
N ASN A 153 -4.21 5.16 -5.18
CA ASN A 153 -4.13 4.73 -3.79
C ASN A 153 -5.31 3.86 -3.33
N VAL A 154 -6.17 3.43 -4.26
CA VAL A 154 -7.22 2.45 -3.99
C VAL A 154 -6.97 1.25 -4.89
N TRP A 155 -6.68 0.11 -4.30
CA TRP A 155 -6.23 -1.07 -5.03
C TRP A 155 -7.29 -2.17 -5.01
N LEU A 156 -7.74 -2.53 -6.20
CA LEU A 156 -8.75 -3.55 -6.48
C LEU A 156 -8.50 -4.11 -7.88
N HIS A 157 -9.12 -5.25 -8.20
CA HIS A 157 -9.17 -5.72 -9.59
C HIS A 157 -10.40 -5.13 -10.27
N GLU A 158 -10.22 -4.67 -11.51
CA GLU A 158 -11.32 -4.23 -12.38
C GLU A 158 -11.42 -5.23 -13.55
N ASP A 159 -12.56 -5.91 -13.68
CA ASP A 159 -12.92 -6.59 -14.92
C ASP A 159 -13.74 -5.62 -15.78
N ARG A 160 -13.32 -5.47 -17.03
CA ARG A 160 -13.92 -4.60 -18.04
C ARG A 160 -14.04 -5.30 -19.39
N THR A 161 -14.01 -6.63 -19.38
CA THR A 161 -13.97 -7.47 -20.59
C THR A 161 -15.35 -7.84 -21.12
N GLN A 162 -16.41 -7.58 -20.35
CA GLN A 162 -17.78 -7.97 -20.68
C GLN A 162 -18.49 -6.92 -21.55
N THR A 163 -18.16 -5.63 -21.42
CA THR A 163 -18.72 -4.57 -22.26
C THR A 163 -17.69 -3.92 -23.18
N SER A 164 -18.07 -3.72 -24.44
CA SER A 164 -17.22 -3.09 -25.47
C SER A 164 -17.03 -1.58 -25.28
N ASN A 165 -17.64 -0.98 -24.27
CA ASN A 165 -17.55 0.44 -23.95
C ASN A 165 -16.58 0.74 -22.78
N GLN A 166 -15.78 -0.24 -22.35
CA GLN A 166 -14.74 -0.12 -21.32
C GLN A 166 -15.25 0.39 -19.95
N SER A 167 -16.57 0.28 -19.65
CA SER A 167 -17.06 0.48 -18.29
C SER A 167 -16.48 -0.56 -17.34
N VAL A 168 -16.41 -0.23 -16.05
CA VAL A 168 -16.18 -1.28 -15.04
C VAL A 168 -17.38 -2.22 -15.12
N ASP A 169 -17.16 -3.43 -15.59
CA ASP A 169 -18.18 -4.47 -15.59
C ASP A 169 -18.29 -5.02 -14.18
N GLU A 170 -17.13 -5.34 -13.57
CA GLU A 170 -17.05 -5.88 -12.22
C GLU A 170 -15.79 -5.36 -11.51
N THR A 171 -15.87 -5.24 -10.19
CA THR A 171 -14.70 -5.06 -9.33
C THR A 171 -14.56 -6.27 -8.42
N SER A 172 -13.35 -6.76 -8.24
CA SER A 172 -13.06 -7.82 -7.27
C SER A 172 -11.92 -7.43 -6.33
N THR A 173 -11.76 -8.21 -5.28
CA THR A 173 -10.77 -8.00 -4.21
C THR A 173 -9.36 -8.18 -4.73
N LEU A 174 -8.44 -7.32 -4.33
CA LEU A 174 -7.01 -7.55 -4.51
C LEU A 174 -6.49 -8.33 -3.30
N SER A 175 -5.76 -9.43 -3.51
CA SER A 175 -5.16 -10.16 -2.38
C SER A 175 -4.10 -9.30 -1.67
N LEU A 176 -3.93 -9.49 -0.36
CA LEU A 176 -2.85 -8.81 0.37
C LEU A 176 -1.47 -9.19 -0.16
N SER A 177 -1.26 -10.45 -0.56
CA SER A 177 0.00 -10.90 -1.17
C SER A 177 0.33 -10.11 -2.45
N GLU A 178 -0.65 -9.91 -3.33
CA GLU A 178 -0.46 -9.07 -4.53
C GLU A 178 -0.24 -7.59 -4.17
N ALA A 179 -0.93 -7.06 -3.15
CA ALA A 179 -0.68 -5.71 -2.68
C ALA A 179 0.76 -5.55 -2.15
N ILE A 180 1.27 -6.52 -1.39
CA ILE A 180 2.66 -6.52 -0.92
C ILE A 180 3.63 -6.62 -2.08
N GLN A 181 3.38 -7.48 -3.07
CA GLN A 181 4.19 -7.57 -4.28
C GLN A 181 4.32 -6.20 -4.98
N ARG A 182 3.22 -5.42 -5.06
CA ARG A 182 3.27 -4.04 -5.57
C ARG A 182 4.11 -3.12 -4.70
N CYS A 183 4.00 -3.23 -3.37
CA CYS A 183 4.83 -2.46 -2.43
C CYS A 183 6.32 -2.77 -2.62
N VAL A 184 6.68 -4.05 -2.79
CA VAL A 184 8.06 -4.50 -3.06
C VAL A 184 8.57 -3.93 -4.38
N LEU A 185 7.78 -4.06 -5.45
CA LEU A 185 8.14 -3.57 -6.78
C LEU A 185 8.40 -2.07 -6.81
N VAL A 186 7.57 -1.29 -6.13
CA VAL A 186 7.65 0.18 -6.14
C VAL A 186 8.65 0.70 -5.10
N GLY A 187 8.78 0.05 -3.95
CA GLY A 187 9.57 0.50 -2.80
C GLY A 187 11.00 -0.03 -2.74
N SER A 188 11.37 -0.96 -3.63
CA SER A 188 12.72 -1.55 -3.69
C SER A 188 13.24 -1.80 -5.10
N GLY A 189 14.55 -1.73 -5.25
CA GLY A 189 15.30 -2.16 -6.43
C GLY A 189 15.40 -3.68 -6.56
N ASP A 190 15.91 -4.14 -7.70
CA ASP A 190 16.12 -5.58 -7.94
C ASP A 190 17.27 -6.09 -7.06
N LYS A 191 17.12 -7.28 -6.49
CA LYS A 191 18.11 -7.91 -5.58
C LYS A 191 18.39 -7.15 -4.28
N GLU A 192 17.63 -6.09 -3.99
CA GLU A 192 17.70 -5.42 -2.70
C GLU A 192 17.15 -6.31 -1.58
N THR A 193 17.49 -5.95 -0.34
CA THR A 193 16.95 -6.57 0.85
C THR A 193 15.68 -5.84 1.30
N VAL A 194 14.63 -6.61 1.53
CA VAL A 194 13.42 -6.18 2.21
C VAL A 194 13.51 -6.65 3.66
N TYR A 195 13.56 -5.68 4.56
CA TYR A 195 13.56 -5.92 5.99
C TYR A 195 12.12 -6.05 6.47
N THR A 196 11.79 -7.15 7.13
CA THR A 196 10.42 -7.51 7.50
C THR A 196 10.28 -7.59 9.01
N LEU A 197 9.17 -7.09 9.54
CA LEU A 197 8.80 -7.24 10.95
C LEU A 197 7.36 -7.73 11.04
N TRP A 198 7.16 -8.89 11.67
CA TRP A 198 5.87 -9.59 11.77
C TRP A 198 5.18 -9.92 10.43
N ALA A 199 5.94 -9.89 9.34
CA ALA A 199 5.46 -10.00 7.96
C ALA A 199 5.84 -11.34 7.29
N ASP A 200 5.94 -12.42 8.08
CA ASP A 200 6.42 -13.73 7.64
C ASP A 200 5.55 -14.35 6.52
N ASP A 201 4.25 -14.05 6.53
CA ASP A 201 3.28 -14.52 5.52
C ASP A 201 3.58 -14.04 4.09
N PHE A 202 4.47 -13.06 3.91
CA PHE A 202 4.74 -12.41 2.63
C PHE A 202 6.08 -12.78 1.99
N GLU A 203 6.76 -13.81 2.50
CA GLU A 203 8.05 -14.27 1.94
C GLU A 203 7.96 -14.55 0.43
N ASP A 204 6.91 -15.25 -0.02
CA ASP A 204 6.71 -15.58 -1.44
C ASP A 204 6.50 -14.32 -2.30
N ALA A 205 5.74 -13.33 -1.80
CA ALA A 205 5.48 -12.07 -2.50
C ALA A 205 6.75 -11.23 -2.67
N ILE A 206 7.70 -11.35 -1.74
CA ILE A 206 8.99 -10.66 -1.77
C ILE A 206 9.98 -11.40 -2.69
N THR A 207 10.12 -12.72 -2.53
CA THR A 207 11.15 -13.52 -3.20
C THR A 207 10.84 -13.79 -4.67
N THR A 208 9.56 -13.92 -5.04
CA THR A 208 9.14 -14.04 -6.46
C THR A 208 9.61 -12.84 -7.28
N GLU A 209 9.73 -11.69 -6.64
CA GLU A 209 10.20 -10.46 -7.25
C GLU A 209 11.73 -10.33 -7.23
N ASN A 210 12.49 -11.40 -6.98
CA ASN A 210 13.95 -11.38 -6.96
C ASN A 210 14.53 -10.38 -5.93
N ARG A 211 13.88 -10.28 -4.76
CA ARG A 211 14.40 -9.60 -3.56
C ARG A 211 14.84 -10.62 -2.52
N THR A 212 15.68 -10.19 -1.59
CA THR A 212 16.06 -10.99 -0.42
C THR A 212 15.28 -10.53 0.79
N ILE A 213 14.86 -11.47 1.66
CA ILE A 213 14.18 -11.15 2.91
C ILE A 213 15.17 -11.13 4.07
N ASN A 214 14.98 -10.20 5.00
CA ASN A 214 15.66 -10.19 6.29
C ASN A 214 14.67 -9.88 7.41
N ASN A 215 14.29 -10.91 8.15
CA ASN A 215 13.38 -10.77 9.29
C ASN A 215 14.11 -10.07 10.44
N ILE A 216 13.55 -8.94 10.89
CA ILE A 216 14.05 -8.21 12.05
C ILE A 216 13.43 -8.81 13.30
N GLU A 217 14.26 -9.22 14.26
CA GLU A 217 13.80 -9.64 15.58
C GLU A 217 13.57 -8.43 16.49
N VAL A 218 12.46 -8.43 17.24
CA VAL A 218 12.11 -7.36 18.19
C VAL A 218 13.16 -7.21 19.29
N GLU A 219 13.81 -8.30 19.73
CA GLU A 219 14.88 -8.25 20.74
C GLU A 219 16.17 -7.58 20.24
N VAL A 220 16.30 -7.46 18.91
CA VAL A 220 17.41 -6.80 18.24
C VAL A 220 17.03 -5.36 17.87
N LEU A 221 15.78 -4.94 18.08
CA LEU A 221 15.28 -3.57 17.91
C LEU A 221 15.37 -2.76 19.20
#